data_AF-A0AAN0UCH1-F1
#
_entry.id   AF-A0AAN0UCH1-F1
#
_cell.length_a   1.000
_cell.length_b   1.000
_cell.length_c   1.000
_cell.angle_alpha   90.00
_cell.angle_beta   90.00
_cell.angle_gamma   90.00
#
_symmetry.space_group_name_H-M   'P 1'
#
loop_
_entity.id
_entity.type
_entity.pdbx_description
1 polymer ?
#
loop_
_entity_poly.entity_id
_entity_poly.type
_entity_poly.pdbx_seq_one_letter_code
_entity_poly.pdbx_strand_id
1 'polypeptide(L)'
;MKKIILASALSSVVLLLGACATTPKNTLAVQKENNQFEVTGIGKTNLIAKNNAITAAQKTCSKSTSPVVVDEKTTYNGVLKDVVSEKTGQMVEAAAGVIGTLTGKNASLAKDDDYQTTLTFYCKIN
;
A
#
# COMPACT_ATOMS: atom_id res chain seq x y z
N MET A 1 -60.75 41.40 6.04
CA MET A 1 -59.86 41.72 7.18
C MET A 1 -59.51 40.43 7.91
N LYS A 2 -58.24 40.27 8.33
CA LYS A 2 -57.61 39.14 9.08
C LYS A 2 -57.40 37.86 8.22
N LYS A 3 -56.21 37.59 7.63
CA LYS A 3 -54.92 37.13 8.21
C LYS A 3 -55.16 36.03 9.26
N ILE A 4 -54.72 34.78 9.09
CA ILE A 4 -53.32 34.36 9.30
C ILE A 4 -53.06 33.03 8.57
N ILE A 5 -51.96 32.99 7.83
CA ILE A 5 -51.32 31.82 7.23
C ILE A 5 -50.65 31.03 8.36
N LEU A 6 -50.99 29.75 8.53
CA LEU A 6 -50.25 28.82 9.39
C LEU A 6 -49.41 27.90 8.53
N ALA A 7 -48.21 28.39 8.21
CA ALA A 7 -47.10 27.59 7.75
C ALA A 7 -46.33 27.08 8.98
N SER A 8 -46.26 25.76 9.15
CA SER A 8 -45.26 25.13 10.03
C SER A 8 -44.92 23.74 9.50
N ALA A 9 -44.34 23.71 8.30
CA ALA A 9 -43.55 22.59 7.82
C ALA A 9 -42.07 22.92 8.06
N LEU A 10 -41.49 22.39 9.15
CA LEU A 10 -40.04 22.39 9.36
C LEU A 10 -39.64 21.08 10.06
N SER A 11 -39.66 19.98 9.30
CA SER A 11 -38.81 18.82 9.61
C SER A 11 -37.39 19.15 9.16
N SER A 12 -36.61 19.72 10.06
CA SER A 12 -35.15 19.83 9.92
C SER A 12 -34.53 18.46 10.19
N VAL A 13 -34.55 17.59 9.19
CA VAL A 13 -33.69 16.40 9.18
C VAL A 13 -32.26 16.90 8.98
N VAL A 14 -31.50 16.91 10.07
CA VAL A 14 -30.06 17.15 10.07
C VAL A 14 -29.39 15.94 9.43
N LEU A 15 -29.22 15.99 8.10
CA LEU A 15 -28.28 15.11 7.42
C LEU A 15 -26.89 15.71 7.59
N LEU A 16 -26.23 15.36 8.69
CA LEU A 16 -24.78 15.48 8.79
C LEU A 16 -24.18 14.46 7.82
N LEU A 17 -24.11 14.80 6.52
CA LEU A 17 -23.21 14.12 5.60
C LEU A 17 -21.78 14.54 5.98
N GLY A 18 -21.27 13.92 7.04
CA GLY A 18 -19.84 13.84 7.30
C GLY A 18 -19.21 12.96 6.23
N ALA A 19 -19.18 13.42 4.98
CA ALA A 19 -18.28 12.90 3.98
C ALA A 19 -16.87 13.33 4.41
N CYS A 20 -16.30 12.55 5.31
CA CYS A 20 -14.90 12.64 5.69
C CYS A 20 -14.07 12.14 4.50
N ALA A 21 -14.01 12.92 3.43
CA ALA A 21 -12.93 12.81 2.46
C ALA A 21 -11.71 13.48 3.10
N THR A 22 -11.14 12.85 4.14
CA THR A 22 -9.78 13.16 4.55
C THR A 22 -8.88 12.72 3.40
N THR A 23 -8.58 13.69 2.55
CA THR A 23 -7.59 13.58 1.48
C THR A 23 -6.28 13.07 2.08
N PRO A 24 -5.71 11.98 1.55
CA PRO A 24 -4.43 11.49 2.04
C PRO A 24 -3.37 12.59 1.87
N LYS A 25 -2.72 12.97 2.96
CA LYS A 25 -1.65 13.96 2.97
C LYS A 25 -0.43 13.35 2.28
N ASN A 26 -0.08 13.86 1.09
CA ASN A 26 1.21 13.62 0.40
C ASN A 26 1.72 12.17 0.47
N THR A 27 0.88 11.21 0.05
CA THR A 27 1.33 9.83 -0.17
C THR A 27 1.24 9.50 -1.63
N LEU A 28 2.19 8.71 -2.15
CA LEU A 28 2.11 8.10 -3.50
C LEU A 28 1.02 7.03 -3.59
N ALA A 29 0.04 7.04 -2.68
CA ALA A 29 -1.06 6.10 -2.63
C ALA A 29 -2.12 6.50 -3.66
N VAL A 30 -2.53 5.54 -4.48
CA VAL A 30 -3.61 5.70 -5.45
C VAL A 30 -4.91 5.33 -4.77
N GLN A 31 -5.87 6.26 -4.72
CA GLN A 31 -7.21 5.95 -4.24
C GLN A 31 -7.93 5.05 -5.25
N LYS A 32 -8.42 3.91 -4.78
CA LYS A 32 -9.27 2.98 -5.53
C LYS A 32 -10.73 3.18 -5.17
N GLU A 33 -11.61 2.45 -5.86
CA GLU A 33 -13.02 2.36 -5.51
C GLU A 33 -13.22 1.86 -4.07
N ASN A 34 -14.42 2.06 -3.52
CA ASN A 34 -14.81 1.56 -2.20
C ASN A 34 -13.91 2.04 -1.04
N ASN A 35 -13.35 3.25 -1.14
CA ASN A 35 -12.45 3.84 -0.13
C ASN A 35 -11.21 2.99 0.17
N GLN A 36 -10.76 2.21 -0.81
CA GLN A 36 -9.48 1.51 -0.75
C GLN A 36 -8.36 2.39 -1.31
N PHE A 37 -7.15 2.05 -0.96
CA PHE A 37 -5.92 2.71 -1.37
C PHE A 37 -4.95 1.65 -1.84
N GLU A 38 -4.17 1.99 -2.86
CA GLU A 38 -3.09 1.17 -3.36
C GLU A 38 -1.76 1.88 -3.15
N VAL A 39 -0.80 1.18 -2.57
CA VAL A 39 0.59 1.64 -2.48
C VAL A 39 1.50 0.57 -3.03
N THR A 40 2.64 1.00 -3.57
CA THR A 40 3.68 0.11 -4.05
C THR A 40 4.99 0.41 -3.34
N GLY A 41 5.54 -0.60 -2.65
CA GLY A 41 6.87 -0.58 -2.07
C GLY A 41 7.84 -1.35 -2.94
N ILE A 42 9.03 -0.80 -3.16
CA ILE A 42 10.13 -1.47 -3.88
C ILE A 42 11.26 -1.82 -2.91
N GLY A 43 12.05 -2.83 -3.23
CA GLY A 43 13.24 -3.17 -2.45
C GLY A 43 14.10 -4.24 -3.10
N LYS A 44 15.36 -4.30 -2.68
CA LYS A 44 16.30 -5.35 -3.10
C LYS A 44 15.94 -6.76 -2.63
N THR A 45 15.07 -6.88 -1.62
CA THR A 45 14.53 -8.16 -1.16
C THR A 45 13.02 -8.04 -0.99
N ASN A 46 12.34 -9.18 -1.04
CA ASN A 46 10.90 -9.28 -0.76
C ASN A 46 10.54 -8.60 0.58
N LEU A 47 11.30 -8.87 1.64
CA LEU A 47 11.07 -8.29 2.97
C LEU A 47 11.17 -6.76 2.96
N ILE A 48 12.15 -6.20 2.26
CA ILE A 48 12.32 -4.74 2.16
C ILE A 48 11.16 -4.13 1.37
N ALA A 49 10.77 -4.73 0.24
CA ALA A 49 9.64 -4.26 -0.56
C ALA A 49 8.32 -4.26 0.24
N LYS A 50 8.05 -5.32 1.02
CA LYS A 50 6.90 -5.40 1.92
C LYS A 50 6.93 -4.33 3.01
N ASN A 51 8.04 -4.17 3.73
CA ASN A 51 8.16 -3.16 4.78
C ASN A 51 7.99 -1.74 4.24
N ASN A 52 8.51 -1.46 3.04
CA ASN A 52 8.34 -0.18 2.37
C ASN A 52 6.87 0.06 1.99
N ALA A 53 6.16 -0.96 1.49
CA ALA A 53 4.74 -0.88 1.18
C ALA A 53 3.88 -0.65 2.45
N ILE A 54 4.16 -1.38 3.54
CA ILE A 54 3.48 -1.20 4.84
C ILE A 54 3.71 0.21 5.38
N THR A 55 4.95 0.70 5.33
CA THR A 55 5.29 2.06 5.77
C THR A 55 4.53 3.11 4.95
N ALA A 56 4.39 2.91 3.63
CA ALA A 56 3.59 3.78 2.78
C ALA A 56 2.10 3.72 3.14
N ALA A 57 1.55 2.54 3.42
CA ALA A 57 0.17 2.37 3.86
C ALA A 57 -0.10 3.07 5.21
N GLN A 58 0.81 2.92 6.17
CA GLN A 58 0.74 3.59 7.47
C GLN A 58 0.77 5.12 7.33
N LYS A 59 1.60 5.65 6.43
CA LYS A 59 1.66 7.10 6.14
C LYS A 59 0.41 7.62 5.43
N THR A 60 -0.30 6.75 4.71
CA THR A 60 -1.54 7.11 4.00
C THR A 60 -2.70 7.28 4.96
N CYS A 61 -2.75 6.46 6.02
CA CYS A 61 -3.75 6.56 7.06
C CYS A 61 -3.49 7.73 8.02
N SER A 62 -4.56 8.27 8.60
CA SER A 62 -4.48 9.31 9.64
C SER A 62 -3.94 8.74 10.96
N LYS A 63 -3.49 9.61 11.88
CA LYS A 63 -2.96 9.19 13.20
C LYS A 63 -3.93 8.34 14.04
N SER A 64 -5.24 8.43 13.81
CA SER A 64 -6.29 7.69 14.52
C SER A 64 -6.81 6.47 13.76
N THR A 65 -6.19 6.13 12.63
CA THR A 65 -6.60 5.02 11.77
C THR A 65 -5.40 4.17 11.37
N SER A 66 -5.58 2.86 11.30
CA SER A 66 -4.56 1.92 10.82
C SER A 66 -4.95 1.29 9.49
N PRO A 67 -3.98 0.96 8.63
CA PRO A 67 -4.24 0.25 7.39
C PRO A 67 -4.69 -1.18 7.69
N VAL A 68 -5.76 -1.63 7.01
CA VAL A 68 -6.19 -3.03 6.94
C VAL A 68 -5.98 -3.51 5.52
N VAL A 69 -5.06 -4.46 5.35
CA VAL A 69 -4.68 -5.01 4.05
C VAL A 69 -5.79 -5.90 3.54
N VAL A 70 -6.24 -5.64 2.31
CA VAL A 70 -7.25 -6.41 1.58
C VAL A 70 -6.59 -7.32 0.56
N ASP A 71 -5.53 -6.83 -0.09
CA ASP A 71 -4.76 -7.57 -1.08
C ASP A 71 -3.27 -7.23 -0.98
N GLU A 72 -2.43 -8.23 -1.21
CA GLU A 72 -0.97 -8.11 -1.26
C GLU A 72 -0.45 -8.90 -2.46
N LYS A 73 0.31 -8.22 -3.31
CA LYS A 73 0.99 -8.86 -4.45
C LYS A 73 2.45 -8.46 -4.47
N THR A 74 3.35 -9.44 -4.37
CA THR A 74 4.79 -9.24 -4.58
C THR A 74 5.21 -9.81 -5.92
N THR A 75 5.98 -9.05 -6.70
CA THR A 75 6.56 -9.47 -7.97
C THR A 75 8.07 -9.31 -7.92
N TYR A 76 8.81 -10.29 -8.43
CA TYR A 76 10.24 -10.17 -8.72
C TYR A 76 10.44 -9.66 -10.15
N ASN A 77 11.20 -8.58 -10.29
CA ASN A 77 11.51 -7.89 -11.54
C ASN A 77 13.02 -7.90 -11.85
N GLY A 78 13.83 -8.63 -11.07
CA GLY A 78 15.27 -8.70 -11.30
C GLY A 78 15.65 -9.47 -12.56
N VAL A 79 16.93 -9.36 -12.92
CA VAL A 79 17.51 -9.84 -14.20
C VAL A 79 17.33 -11.34 -14.48
N LEU A 80 16.94 -12.11 -13.47
CA LEU A 80 16.74 -13.55 -13.54
C LEU A 80 15.26 -13.97 -13.72
N LYS A 81 14.32 -13.02 -13.77
CA LYS A 81 12.87 -13.27 -13.83
C LYS A 81 12.44 -14.25 -14.93
N ASP A 82 13.08 -14.19 -16.10
CA ASP A 82 12.72 -15.02 -17.28
C ASP A 82 13.71 -16.16 -17.55
N VAL A 83 14.77 -16.29 -16.73
CA VAL A 83 15.90 -17.20 -17.00
C VAL A 83 15.91 -18.39 -16.04
N VAL A 84 15.30 -18.25 -14.87
CA VAL A 84 15.18 -19.31 -13.88
C VAL A 84 13.74 -19.41 -13.41
N SER A 85 13.22 -20.65 -13.28
CA SER A 85 11.93 -20.86 -12.63
C SER A 85 11.94 -20.19 -11.26
N GLU A 86 10.80 -19.66 -10.81
CA GLU A 86 10.65 -18.91 -9.55
C GLU A 86 11.32 -19.59 -8.35
N LYS A 87 11.28 -20.93 -8.33
CA LYS A 87 11.86 -21.80 -7.31
C LYS A 87 13.39 -21.88 -7.38
N THR A 88 13.98 -21.71 -8.56
CA THR A 88 15.43 -21.69 -8.79
C THR A 88 16.01 -20.28 -8.53
N GLY A 89 15.29 -19.21 -8.87
CA GLY A 89 15.72 -17.84 -8.56
C GLY A 89 15.84 -17.57 -7.06
N GLN A 90 14.86 -18.02 -6.27
CA GLN A 90 14.90 -17.95 -4.80
C GLN A 90 16.07 -18.76 -4.20
N MET A 91 16.43 -19.89 -4.80
CA MET A 91 17.56 -20.74 -4.37
C MET A 91 18.91 -20.12 -4.73
N VAL A 92 19.02 -19.44 -5.87
CA VAL A 92 20.24 -18.74 -6.30
C VAL A 92 20.52 -17.52 -5.43
N GLU A 93 19.49 -16.75 -5.07
CA GLU A 93 19.66 -15.61 -4.16
C GLU A 93 20.06 -16.06 -2.74
N ALA A 94 19.48 -17.16 -2.26
CA ALA A 94 19.90 -17.80 -1.01
C ALA A 94 21.35 -18.31 -1.07
N ALA A 95 21.80 -18.86 -2.21
CA ALA A 95 23.17 -19.34 -2.41
C ALA A 95 24.20 -18.21 -2.59
N ALA A 96 23.82 -17.11 -3.25
CA ALA A 96 24.67 -15.94 -3.42
C ALA A 96 25.00 -15.27 -2.07
N GLY A 97 24.07 -15.31 -1.11
CA GLY A 97 24.30 -14.85 0.26
C GLY A 97 25.35 -15.64 1.05
N VAL A 98 25.61 -16.90 0.67
CA VAL A 98 26.57 -17.79 1.39
C VAL A 98 27.88 -18.01 0.63
N ILE A 99 27.89 -17.92 -0.70
CA ILE A 99 29.12 -18.12 -1.51
C ILE A 99 29.81 -16.78 -1.86
N GLY A 100 29.11 -15.65 -1.77
CA GLY A 100 29.69 -14.32 -2.02
C GLY A 100 30.79 -13.89 -1.05
N THR A 101 30.93 -14.55 0.11
CA THR A 101 31.96 -14.25 1.11
C THR A 101 33.31 -14.94 0.84
N LEU A 102 33.37 -15.95 -0.03
CA LEU A 102 34.60 -16.71 -0.29
C LEU A 102 35.39 -16.24 -1.52
N THR A 103 34.76 -15.53 -2.47
CA THR A 103 35.39 -15.14 -3.75
C THR A 103 35.62 -13.64 -3.93
N GLY A 104 35.39 -12.81 -2.91
CA GLY A 104 35.81 -11.39 -2.90
C GLY A 104 35.18 -10.49 -3.98
N LYS A 105 34.16 -10.96 -4.69
CA LYS A 105 33.39 -10.17 -5.65
C LYS A 105 31.96 -10.07 -5.16
N ASN A 106 31.59 -8.89 -4.67
CA ASN A 106 30.21 -8.50 -4.41
C ASN A 106 29.46 -8.37 -5.75
N ALA A 107 29.22 -9.49 -6.43
CA ALA A 107 28.24 -9.56 -7.51
C ALA A 107 26.86 -9.62 -6.85
N SER A 108 26.43 -8.53 -6.22
CA SER A 108 25.03 -8.37 -5.84
C SER A 108 24.25 -8.27 -7.14
N LEU A 109 23.78 -9.41 -7.63
CA LEU A 109 22.83 -9.48 -8.75
C LEU A 109 21.51 -8.79 -8.39
N ALA A 110 21.24 -8.68 -7.08
CA ALA A 110 20.09 -7.99 -6.53
C ALA A 110 20.24 -6.47 -6.69
N LYS A 111 19.30 -5.85 -7.42
CA LYS A 111 19.15 -4.39 -7.49
C LYS A 111 18.10 -3.90 -6.49
N ASP A 112 18.15 -2.60 -6.16
CA ASP A 112 17.27 -1.98 -5.16
C ASP A 112 15.77 -2.01 -5.51
N ASP A 113 15.41 -2.31 -6.76
CA ASP A 113 14.06 -2.37 -7.31
C ASP A 113 13.63 -3.78 -7.78
N ASP A 114 14.43 -4.81 -7.47
CA ASP A 114 14.18 -6.18 -7.90
C ASP A 114 12.88 -6.77 -7.35
N TYR A 115 12.44 -6.33 -6.17
CA TYR A 115 11.15 -6.73 -5.61
C TYR A 115 10.21 -5.54 -5.55
N GLN A 116 8.98 -5.77 -5.98
CA GLN A 116 7.88 -4.81 -5.92
C GLN A 116 6.70 -5.44 -5.20
N THR A 117 6.26 -4.85 -4.10
CA THR A 117 5.06 -5.25 -3.37
C THR A 117 4.00 -4.18 -3.50
N THR A 118 2.87 -4.53 -4.09
CA THR A 118 1.66 -3.71 -4.15
C THR A 118 0.71 -4.14 -3.03
N LEU A 119 0.23 -3.19 -2.24
CA LEU A 119 -0.77 -3.40 -1.20
C LEU A 119 -2.03 -2.64 -1.55
N THR A 120 -3.18 -3.33 -1.54
CA THR A 120 -4.49 -2.70 -1.47
C THR A 120 -4.99 -2.76 -0.03
N PHE A 121 -5.39 -1.62 0.52
CA PHE A 121 -5.81 -1.51 1.92
C PHE A 121 -6.88 -0.44 2.10
N TYR A 122 -7.56 -0.45 3.23
CA TYR A 122 -8.39 0.68 3.68
C TYR A 122 -7.94 1.13 5.08
N CYS A 123 -8.24 2.38 5.45
CA CYS A 123 -7.93 2.88 6.78
C CYS A 123 -9.11 2.64 7.73
N LYS A 124 -8.88 1.90 8.81
CA LYS A 124 -9.86 1.61 9.84
C LYS A 124 -9.52 2.40 11.11
N ILE A 125 -10.51 2.93 11.81
CA ILE A 125 -10.32 3.50 13.15
C ILE A 125 -9.81 2.40 14.09
N ASN A 126 -8.80 2.74 14.88
CA ASN A 126 -8.21 1.84 15.89
C ASN A 126 -9.21 1.49 16.99
#